data_AF-A0A6G3XVF8-F1
#
_entry.id   AF-A0A6G3XVF8-F1
#
_cell.length_a   1.000
_cell.length_b   1.000
_cell.length_c   1.000
_cell.angle_alpha   90.00
_cell.angle_beta   90.00
_cell.angle_gamma   90.00
#
_symmetry.space_group_name_H-M   'P 1'
#
loop_
_entity.id
_entity.type
_entity.pdbx_description
1 polymer ?
#
loop_
_entity_poly.entity_id
_entity_poly.type
_entity_poly.pdbx_seq_one_letter_code
_entity_poly.pdbx_strand_id
1 'polypeptide(L)' 'FQAQAAIAALHADAPTAEETDWVQIVEWYDELAGLTDSPVVRLNRAVAVGEADGPRAGLAELAALSDTL' A
#
# COMPACT_ATOMS: atom_id res chain seq x y z
N PHE A 1 -7.00 12.93 4.46
CA PHE A 1 -7.00 13.32 3.03
C PHE A 1 -5.60 13.48 2.45
N GLN A 2 -4.66 14.19 3.09
CA GLN A 2 -3.31 14.43 2.52
C GLN A 2 -2.58 13.14 2.09
N ALA A 3 -2.52 12.11 2.93
CA ALA A 3 -1.89 10.82 2.58
C ALA A 3 -2.58 10.13 1.37
N GLN A 4 -3.91 10.08 1.37
CA GLN A 4 -4.66 9.49 0.24
C GLN A 4 -4.47 10.28 -1.05
N ALA A 5 -4.34 11.61 -0.97
CA ALA A 5 -4.05 12.45 -2.13
C ALA A 5 -2.63 12.22 -2.66
N ALA A 6 -1.65 12.00 -1.78
CA ALA A 6 -0.28 11.66 -2.17
C ALA A 6 -0.23 10.29 -2.89
N ILE A 7 -0.94 9.28 -2.37
CA ILE A 7 -1.05 7.96 -3.04
C ILE A 7 -1.69 8.11 -4.44
N ALA A 8 -2.78 8.88 -4.54
CA ALA A 8 -3.45 9.11 -5.82
C ALA A 8 -2.56 9.86 -6.82
N ALA A 9 -1.75 10.82 -6.35
CA ALA A 9 -0.81 11.55 -7.20
C ALA A 9 0.27 10.62 -7.78
N LEU A 10 0.83 9.71 -6.96
CA LEU A 10 1.84 8.75 -7.43
C LEU A 10 1.31 7.83 -8.52
N HIS A 11 0.07 7.39 -8.41
CA HIS A 11 -0.59 6.64 -9.49
C HIS A 11 -0.84 7.49 -10.74
N ALA A 12 -1.19 8.77 -10.57
CA ALA A 12 -1.51 9.65 -11.69
C ALA A 12 -0.27 10.13 -12.45
N ASP A 13 0.88 10.22 -11.78
CA ASP A 13 2.16 10.64 -12.37
C ASP A 13 2.84 9.50 -13.14
N ALA A 14 2.47 8.25 -12.87
CA ALA A 14 3.06 7.07 -13.52
C ALA A 14 2.37 6.75 -14.87
N PRO A 15 3.14 6.53 -15.96
CA PRO A 15 2.56 6.13 -17.24
C PRO A 15 1.91 4.73 -17.23
N THR A 16 2.41 3.85 -16.37
CA THR A 16 1.93 2.47 -16.17
C THR A 16 1.96 2.11 -14.70
N ALA A 17 1.28 1.00 -14.33
CA ALA A 17 1.31 0.51 -12.96
C ALA A 17 2.74 0.10 -12.56
N GLU A 18 3.47 -0.56 -13.45
CA GLU A 18 4.84 -1.02 -13.23
C GLU A 18 5.84 0.13 -13.02
N GLU A 19 5.54 1.32 -13.55
CA GLU A 19 6.35 2.54 -13.37
C GLU A 19 5.92 3.39 -12.15
N THR A 20 4.89 2.96 -11.42
CA THR A 20 4.46 3.65 -10.19
C THR A 20 5.53 3.52 -9.10
N ASP A 21 5.76 4.59 -8.33
CA ASP A 21 6.63 4.53 -7.14
C ASP A 21 5.93 3.81 -5.99
N TRP A 22 5.91 2.48 -6.08
CA TRP A 22 5.27 1.62 -5.10
C TRP A 22 5.92 1.69 -3.73
N VAL A 23 7.23 1.92 -3.66
CA VAL A 23 7.95 2.09 -2.38
C VAL A 23 7.39 3.30 -1.65
N GLN A 24 7.23 4.43 -2.34
CA GLN A 24 6.65 5.62 -1.75
C GLN A 24 5.15 5.44 -1.40
N ILE A 25 4.40 4.67 -2.19
CA ILE A 25 3.01 4.32 -1.84
C ILE A 25 2.93 3.49 -0.55
N VAL A 26 3.86 2.55 -0.32
CA VAL A 26 3.94 1.78 0.93
C VAL A 26 4.14 2.71 2.12
N GLU A 27 5.06 3.68 2.02
CA GLU A 27 5.30 4.68 3.08
C GLU A 27 4.04 5.48 3.41
N TRP A 28 3.28 5.91 2.41
CA TRP A 28 2.02 6.63 2.64
C TRP A 28 0.93 5.75 3.25
N TYR A 29 0.91 4.45 2.93
CA TYR A 29 0.02 3.50 3.60
C TYR A 29 0.45 3.19 5.04
N ASP A 30 1.76 3.17 5.33
CA ASP A 30 2.28 3.07 6.70
C ASP A 30 1.81 4.25 7.57
N GLU A 31 1.95 5.47 7.05
CA GLU A 31 1.42 6.68 7.71
C GLU A 31 -0.10 6.61 7.90
N LEU A 32 -0.85 6.19 6.87
CA LEU A 32 -2.31 6.09 6.95
C LEU A 32 -2.76 4.99 7.93
N ALA A 33 -2.01 3.90 8.06
CA ALA A 33 -2.27 2.85 9.03
C ALA A 33 -1.97 3.32 10.47
N GLY A 34 -0.93 4.13 10.66
CA GLY A 34 -0.65 4.77 11.95
C GLY A 34 -1.76 5.73 12.41
N LEU A 35 -2.47 6.35 11.46
CA LEU A 35 -3.58 7.26 11.73
C LEU A 35 -4.94 6.56 11.83
N THR A 36 -5.07 5.34 11.31
CA THR A 36 -6.36 4.66 11.17
C THR A 36 -6.23 3.18 11.50
N ASP A 37 -7.14 2.66 12.32
CA ASP A 37 -7.21 1.22 12.59
C ASP A 37 -7.98 0.47 11.48
N SER A 38 -7.85 0.93 10.23
CA SER A 38 -8.67 0.46 9.11
C SER A 38 -8.10 -0.80 8.48
N PRO A 39 -8.84 -1.93 8.47
CA PRO A 39 -8.37 -3.14 7.80
C PRO A 39 -8.21 -2.96 6.29
N VAL A 40 -8.96 -2.04 5.68
CA VAL A 40 -8.85 -1.73 4.24
C VAL A 40 -7.52 -1.03 3.94
N VAL A 41 -7.05 -0.16 4.84
CA VAL A 41 -5.74 0.50 4.69
C VAL A 41 -4.62 -0.53 4.75
N ARG A 42 -4.68 -1.47 5.71
CA ARG A 42 -3.70 -2.57 5.82
C ARG A 42 -3.73 -3.50 4.60
N LEU A 43 -4.92 -3.80 4.07
CA LEU A 43 -5.07 -4.59 2.85
C LEU A 43 -4.41 -3.90 1.64
N ASN A 44 -4.69 -2.61 1.44
CA ASN A 44 -4.12 -1.87 0.32
C ASN A 44 -2.59 -1.74 0.44
N ARG A 45 -2.08 -1.60 1.67
CA ARG A 45 -0.63 -1.66 1.95
C ARG A 45 -0.02 -2.98 1.47
N ALA A 46 -0.66 -4.11 1.77
CA ALA A 46 -0.16 -5.43 1.34
C ALA A 46 -0.08 -5.55 -0.20
N VAL A 47 -1.02 -4.93 -0.93
CA VAL A 47 -0.94 -4.83 -2.40
C VAL A 47 0.28 -4.00 -2.81
N ALA A 48 0.47 -2.83 -2.23
CA ALA A 48 1.61 -1.96 -2.54
C ALA A 48 2.97 -2.65 -2.27
N VAL A 49 3.09 -3.40 -1.18
CA VAL A 49 4.27 -4.23 -0.89
C VAL A 49 4.46 -5.33 -1.94
N GLY A 50 3.37 -5.94 -2.43
CA GLY A 50 3.40 -6.93 -3.50
C GLY A 50 3.94 -6.37 -4.82
N GLU A 51 3.65 -5.10 -5.11
CA GLU A 51 4.16 -4.42 -6.30
C GLU A 51 5.62 -3.95 -6.12
N ALA A 52 5.98 -3.47 -4.93
CA ALA A 52 7.34 -2.99 -4.62
C ALA A 52 8.36 -4.14 -4.47
N ASP A 53 8.05 -5.13 -3.64
CA ASP A 53 8.96 -6.20 -3.21
C ASP A 53 8.62 -7.56 -3.84
N GLY A 54 7.59 -7.58 -4.69
CA GLY A 54 7.14 -8.73 -5.43
C GLY A 54 6.04 -9.54 -4.74
N PRO A 55 5.36 -10.44 -5.48
CA PRO A 55 4.09 -11.03 -5.04
C PRO A 55 4.16 -11.81 -3.73
N ARG A 56 5.31 -12.43 -3.41
CA ARG A 56 5.48 -13.18 -2.16
C ARG A 56 5.47 -12.28 -0.93
N ALA A 57 6.01 -11.07 -1.03
CA ALA A 57 6.04 -10.12 0.08
C ALA A 57 4.62 -9.65 0.41
N GLY A 58 3.85 -9.25 -0.61
CA GLY A 58 2.45 -8.84 -0.43
C GLY A 58 1.55 -9.96 0.10
N LEU A 59 1.75 -11.20 -0.36
CA LEU A 59 1.00 -12.35 0.18
C LEU A 59 1.33 -12.66 1.64
N ALA A 60 2.58 -12.45 2.07
CA ALA A 60 2.97 -12.63 3.48
C ALA A 60 2.30 -11.59 4.38
N GLU A 61 2.25 -10.33 3.95
CA GLU A 61 1.53 -9.25 4.64
C GLU A 61 0.02 -9.53 4.71
N LEU A 62 -0.58 -10.01 3.61
CA LEU A 62 -1.99 -10.39 3.58
C LEU A 62 -2.32 -11.54 4.55
N ALA A 63 -1.43 -12.53 4.68
CA ALA A 63 -1.61 -13.63 5.62
C ALA A 63 -1.61 -13.14 7.08
N ALA A 64 -0.75 -12.18 7.43
CA ALA A 64 -0.76 -11.57 8.76
C ALA A 64 -2.06 -10.80 9.05
N LEU A 65 -2.70 -10.25 8.01
CA LEU A 65 -3.99 -9.58 8.13
C LEU A 65 -5.13 -10.55 8.47
N SER A 66 -5.16 -11.73 7.85
CA SER A 66 -6.22 -12.72 8.08
C SER A 66 -6.28 -13.25 9.52
N ASP A 67 -5.18 -13.16 10.26
CA ASP A 67 -5.14 -13.55 11.68
C ASP A 67 -5.73 -12.47 12.62
N THR A 68 -6.08 -11.29 12.09
CA THR A 68 -6.54 -10.12 12.87
C THR A 68 -7.93 -9.59 12.46
N LEU A 69 -8.59 -10.25 11.51
CA LEU A 69 -9.97 -9.96 11.06
C LEU A 69 -10.95 -10.96 11.66
#